data_AF-A0A973HNX1-F1
#
_entry.id   AF-A0A973HNX1-F1
#
_cell.length_a   1.000
_cell.length_b   1.000
_cell.length_c   1.000
_cell.angle_alpha   90.00
_cell.angle_beta   90.00
_cell.angle_gamma   90.00
#
_symmetry.space_group_name_H-M   'P 1'
#
loop_
_entity.id
_entity.type
_entity.pdbx_description
1 polymer ?
#
loop_
_entity_poly.entity_id
_entity_poly.type
_entity_poly.pdbx_seq_one_letter_code
_entity_poly.pdbx_strand_id
1 'polypeptide(L)'
;MSLFSKEDSIIIRKLKELIYCNPFLPDRIEIEKDILQGKYKPVDTAWSLKAGGNFGNPNLDLIDKLAKEKLDKSLDKLKGSAIAEEDLDLYTSLTLYVLYHQHRADFSKLIKKQEQDIVANPKVEFYDDFLADFVKYAIVIKKFKHLYPWFTAPHLFALMFQIRRAFNYTFECIIGSTDAPIKLRASVWQSIFTHDLARYQRSLYTSMGEINTLIGGPSGTGKSLIAKSIAMARYIPFDEANRKFEENFSASMHTLNLSSLSKNLLEAEIFGHTKGAFTGAISERIGHLEYCSNNGTLFLDEIGETSNDIQVKLLHVLQSREFHRMGDTQTRTFQGKLIAATNIDLNEALADGRFRLDFYYRLCSDYIETPELKTILESRKDELHNMIGVLIKRITIGTDGPNLVDY
;
A
#
# COMPACT_ATOMS: atom_id res chain seq x y z
N MET A 1 -14.31 -17.50 31.30
CA MET A 1 -15.21 -18.43 30.56
C MET A 1 -14.76 -18.43 29.11
N SER A 2 -14.76 -19.59 28.44
CA SER A 2 -14.33 -19.68 27.03
C SER A 2 -15.40 -19.06 26.13
N LEU A 3 -15.04 -18.09 25.28
CA LEU A 3 -15.96 -17.46 24.34
C LEU A 3 -16.30 -18.42 23.19
N PHE A 4 -15.29 -19.19 22.77
CA PHE A 4 -15.37 -20.12 21.64
C PHE A 4 -15.30 -21.56 22.13
N SER A 5 -15.88 -22.49 21.34
CA SER A 5 -15.61 -23.91 21.54
C SER A 5 -14.16 -24.23 21.13
N LYS A 6 -13.64 -25.40 21.51
CA LYS A 6 -12.29 -25.82 21.07
C LYS A 6 -12.17 -25.87 19.54
N GLU A 7 -13.21 -26.36 18.87
CA GLU A 7 -13.26 -26.45 17.41
C GLU A 7 -13.31 -25.06 16.77
N ASP A 8 -14.17 -24.16 17.28
CA ASP A 8 -14.25 -22.78 16.78
C ASP A 8 -12.93 -22.04 16.98
N SER A 9 -12.25 -22.26 18.11
CA SER A 9 -10.96 -21.62 18.40
C SER A 9 -9.89 -22.00 17.36
N ILE A 10 -9.86 -23.25 16.91
CA ILE A 10 -8.93 -23.71 15.87
C ILE A 10 -9.20 -22.97 14.55
N ILE A 11 -10.48 -22.89 14.15
CA ILE A 11 -10.87 -22.18 12.91
C ILE A 11 -10.56 -20.69 13.02
N ILE A 12 -10.84 -20.05 14.16
CA ILE A 12 -10.60 -18.61 14.34
C ILE A 12 -9.10 -18.30 14.38
N ARG A 13 -8.26 -19.19 14.92
CA ARG A 13 -6.80 -19.06 14.78
C ARG A 13 -6.35 -19.08 13.33
N LYS A 14 -6.95 -19.94 12.49
CA LYS A 14 -6.69 -19.94 11.04
C LYS A 14 -7.21 -18.69 10.33
N LEU A 15 -8.38 -18.17 10.72
CA LEU A 15 -8.84 -16.85 10.26
C LEU A 15 -7.86 -15.74 10.66
N LYS A 16 -7.30 -15.79 11.88
CA LYS A 16 -6.27 -14.86 12.31
C LYS A 16 -5.00 -14.95 11.44
N GLU A 17 -4.53 -16.16 11.15
CA GLU A 17 -3.43 -16.38 10.20
C GLU A 17 -3.75 -15.76 8.83
N LEU A 18 -4.99 -15.94 8.34
CA LEU A 18 -5.44 -15.39 7.06
C LEU A 18 -5.41 -13.85 7.02
N ILE A 19 -5.80 -13.17 8.12
CA ILE A 19 -5.78 -11.70 8.22
C ILE A 19 -4.36 -11.15 8.09
N TYR A 20 -3.39 -11.80 8.74
CA TYR A 20 -2.04 -11.29 8.88
C TYR A 20 -1.04 -11.88 7.87
N CYS A 21 -1.45 -12.85 7.05
CA CYS A 21 -0.63 -13.38 5.97
C CYS A 21 -0.47 -12.36 4.82
N ASN A 22 0.59 -12.54 4.02
CA ASN A 22 0.73 -11.80 2.78
C ASN A 22 -0.28 -12.34 1.76
N PRO A 23 -1.20 -11.51 1.22
CA PRO A 23 -2.27 -11.98 0.37
C PRO A 23 -1.80 -12.51 -0.99
N PHE A 24 -0.55 -12.27 -1.37
CA PHE A 24 0.02 -12.70 -2.65
C PHE A 24 0.86 -13.96 -2.56
N LEU A 25 1.13 -14.48 -1.36
CA LEU A 25 1.91 -15.71 -1.17
C LEU A 25 1.03 -16.97 -1.20
N PRO A 26 1.56 -18.12 -1.66
CA PRO A 26 0.82 -19.38 -1.69
C PRO A 26 0.31 -19.85 -0.32
N ASP A 27 0.97 -19.47 0.78
CA ASP A 27 0.57 -19.80 2.15
C ASP A 27 -0.89 -19.43 2.44
N ARG A 28 -1.39 -18.35 1.83
CA ARG A 28 -2.79 -17.96 1.92
C ARG A 28 -3.74 -19.08 1.47
N ILE A 29 -3.40 -19.75 0.37
CA ILE A 29 -4.22 -20.83 -0.19
C ILE A 29 -4.28 -22.02 0.77
N GLU A 30 -3.16 -22.35 1.43
CA GLU A 30 -3.12 -23.42 2.43
C GLU A 30 -3.96 -23.06 3.66
N ILE A 31 -3.92 -21.81 4.12
CA ILE A 31 -4.78 -21.33 5.21
C ILE A 31 -6.27 -21.42 4.81
N GLU A 32 -6.63 -21.05 3.58
CA GLU A 32 -8.01 -21.16 3.08
C GLU A 32 -8.48 -22.62 3.03
N LYS A 33 -7.61 -23.56 2.63
CA LYS A 33 -7.88 -25.01 2.68
C LYS A 33 -8.11 -25.50 4.10
N ASP A 34 -7.29 -25.06 5.05
CA ASP A 34 -7.44 -25.43 6.47
C ASP A 34 -8.78 -24.95 7.05
N ILE A 35 -9.21 -23.73 6.67
CA ILE A 35 -10.48 -23.14 7.13
C ILE A 35 -11.68 -23.88 6.55
N LEU A 36 -11.68 -24.13 5.24
CA LEU A 36 -12.84 -24.67 4.53
C LEU A 36 -12.90 -26.19 4.48
N GLN A 37 -11.75 -26.86 4.66
CA GLN A 37 -11.61 -28.31 4.62
C GLN A 37 -12.28 -28.88 3.34
N GLY A 38 -13.19 -29.84 3.48
CA GLY A 38 -13.91 -30.44 2.35
C GLY A 38 -14.82 -29.50 1.55
N LYS A 39 -15.01 -28.24 1.97
CA LYS A 39 -15.77 -27.22 1.22
C LYS A 39 -14.88 -26.33 0.34
N TYR A 40 -13.56 -26.48 0.41
CA TYR A 40 -12.62 -25.69 -0.37
C TYR A 40 -12.80 -25.94 -1.87
N LYS A 41 -12.85 -24.84 -2.64
CA LYS A 41 -12.90 -24.87 -4.10
C LYS A 41 -11.50 -24.54 -4.64
N PRO A 42 -10.92 -25.40 -5.50
CA PRO A 42 -9.60 -25.16 -6.07
C PRO A 42 -9.51 -23.81 -6.81
N VAL A 43 -8.47 -23.05 -6.49
CA VAL A 43 -8.06 -21.83 -7.20
C VAL A 43 -6.67 -22.01 -7.79
N ASP A 44 -6.31 -21.11 -8.71
CA ASP A 44 -4.95 -21.07 -9.24
C ASP A 44 -3.95 -20.68 -8.14
N THR A 45 -2.70 -21.13 -8.27
CA THR A 45 -1.64 -20.98 -7.26
C THR A 45 -1.21 -19.53 -7.07
N ALA A 46 -1.54 -18.65 -8.01
CA ALA A 46 -1.17 -17.24 -7.99
C ALA A 46 -2.37 -16.34 -8.22
N TRP A 47 -2.58 -15.38 -7.32
CA TRP A 47 -3.48 -14.27 -7.55
C TRP A 47 -2.84 -13.30 -8.55
N SER A 48 -3.23 -13.43 -9.82
CA SER A 48 -2.84 -12.52 -10.90
C SER A 48 -4.03 -12.21 -11.81
N LEU A 49 -4.00 -11.01 -12.40
CA LEU A 49 -4.89 -10.67 -13.51
C LEU A 49 -4.71 -11.68 -14.66
N LYS A 50 -5.84 -12.11 -15.20
CA LYS A 50 -5.92 -12.97 -16.38
C LYS A 50 -6.62 -12.26 -17.53
N ALA A 51 -6.16 -12.50 -18.76
CA ALA A 51 -6.76 -11.92 -19.96
C ALA A 51 -8.28 -12.17 -20.07
N GLY A 52 -8.73 -13.38 -19.67
CA GLY A 52 -10.14 -13.81 -19.70
C GLY A 52 -11.08 -13.13 -18.69
N GLY A 53 -10.59 -12.25 -17.83
CA GLY A 53 -11.45 -11.42 -16.97
C GLY A 53 -12.11 -12.10 -15.78
N ASN A 54 -12.29 -13.42 -15.73
CA ASN A 54 -12.77 -14.09 -14.52
C ASN A 54 -11.69 -14.04 -13.42
N PHE A 55 -11.82 -13.06 -12.53
CA PHE A 55 -11.01 -12.95 -11.33
C PHE A 55 -11.93 -12.91 -10.11
N GLY A 56 -11.74 -13.85 -9.20
CA GLY A 56 -12.50 -13.97 -7.97
C GLY A 56 -12.05 -15.20 -7.20
N ASN A 57 -11.99 -15.09 -5.88
CA ASN A 57 -11.74 -16.24 -5.02
C ASN A 57 -13.10 -16.83 -4.58
N PRO A 58 -13.53 -17.98 -5.14
CA PRO A 58 -14.82 -18.60 -4.82
C PRO A 58 -14.91 -19.10 -3.37
N ASN A 59 -13.79 -19.11 -2.64
CA ASN A 59 -13.73 -19.47 -1.22
C ASN A 59 -14.06 -18.29 -0.31
N LEU A 60 -13.92 -17.04 -0.78
CA LEU A 60 -14.06 -15.86 0.06
C LEU A 60 -15.46 -15.75 0.67
N ASP A 61 -16.52 -15.92 -0.12
CA ASP A 61 -17.90 -15.92 0.37
C ASP A 61 -18.18 -16.98 1.45
N LEU A 62 -17.52 -18.14 1.33
CA LEU A 62 -17.68 -19.23 2.30
C LEU A 62 -16.99 -18.86 3.62
N ILE A 63 -15.80 -18.29 3.54
CA ILE A 63 -15.03 -17.83 4.70
C ILE A 63 -15.74 -16.64 5.37
N ASP A 64 -16.28 -15.71 4.59
CA ASP A 64 -17.00 -14.52 5.09
C ASP A 64 -18.25 -14.92 5.87
N LYS A 65 -19.06 -15.84 5.32
CA LYS A 65 -20.23 -16.40 6.02
C LYS A 65 -19.84 -17.11 7.30
N LEU A 66 -18.78 -17.94 7.25
CA LEU A 66 -18.28 -18.66 8.41
C LEU A 66 -17.82 -17.70 9.51
N ALA A 67 -16.97 -16.73 9.17
CA ALA A 67 -16.44 -15.74 10.10
C ALA A 67 -17.58 -14.93 10.76
N LYS A 68 -18.56 -14.50 9.96
CA LYS A 68 -19.72 -13.76 10.44
C LYS A 68 -20.57 -14.58 11.41
N GLU A 69 -20.87 -15.83 11.08
CA GLU A 69 -21.63 -16.73 11.93
C GLU A 69 -20.94 -16.94 13.30
N LYS A 70 -19.61 -17.15 13.29
CA LYS A 70 -18.84 -17.30 14.53
C LYS A 70 -18.84 -16.03 15.36
N LEU A 71 -18.73 -14.86 14.73
CA LEU A 71 -18.74 -13.57 15.43
C LEU A 71 -20.10 -13.32 16.07
N ASP A 72 -21.19 -13.50 15.33
CA ASP A 72 -22.55 -13.26 15.85
C ASP A 72 -22.87 -14.20 17.02
N LYS A 73 -22.55 -15.50 16.92
CA LYS A 73 -22.73 -16.45 18.02
C LYS A 73 -21.91 -16.10 19.26
N SER A 74 -20.77 -15.43 19.08
CA SER A 74 -19.96 -14.98 20.20
C SER A 74 -20.58 -13.79 20.94
N LEU A 75 -21.30 -12.89 20.25
CA LEU A 75 -21.98 -11.74 20.86
C LEU A 75 -22.96 -12.14 21.96
N ASP A 76 -23.71 -13.23 21.77
CA ASP A 76 -24.69 -13.71 22.75
C ASP A 76 -24.04 -14.11 24.08
N LYS A 77 -22.78 -14.56 24.04
CA LYS A 77 -22.02 -15.03 25.20
C LYS A 77 -21.32 -13.90 25.97
N LEU A 78 -21.37 -12.66 25.48
CA LEU A 78 -20.62 -11.51 26.05
C LEU A 78 -21.35 -10.80 27.21
N LYS A 79 -22.54 -11.28 27.58
CA LYS A 79 -23.35 -10.75 28.68
C LYS A 79 -22.83 -11.23 30.04
N GLY A 80 -21.69 -10.69 30.49
CA GLY A 80 -21.34 -10.63 31.93
C GLY A 80 -20.16 -11.46 32.44
N SER A 81 -19.38 -12.11 31.59
CA SER A 81 -18.28 -12.98 32.03
C SER A 81 -16.89 -12.33 31.94
N ALA A 82 -15.98 -12.73 32.83
CA ALA A 82 -14.54 -12.53 32.63
C ALA A 82 -14.06 -13.39 31.44
N ILE A 83 -13.44 -12.74 30.45
CA ILE A 83 -12.99 -13.35 29.19
C ILE A 83 -11.47 -13.56 29.30
N ALA A 84 -10.99 -14.71 28.84
CA ALA A 84 -9.56 -14.98 28.77
C ALA A 84 -8.89 -14.07 27.74
N GLU A 85 -7.64 -13.67 27.97
CA GLU A 85 -6.90 -12.80 27.03
C GLU A 85 -6.78 -13.44 25.63
N GLU A 86 -6.61 -14.76 25.56
CA GLU A 86 -6.58 -15.50 24.30
C GLU A 86 -7.91 -15.40 23.52
N ASP A 87 -9.05 -15.59 24.20
CA ASP A 87 -10.36 -15.43 23.56
C ASP A 87 -10.61 -13.99 23.09
N LEU A 88 -10.11 -13.01 23.85
CA LEU A 88 -10.20 -11.61 23.48
C LEU A 88 -9.39 -11.30 22.21
N ASP A 89 -8.21 -11.87 22.07
CA ASP A 89 -7.37 -11.74 20.88
C ASP A 89 -8.00 -12.42 19.65
N LEU A 90 -8.57 -13.62 19.82
CA LEU A 90 -9.32 -14.30 18.76
C LEU A 90 -10.57 -13.51 18.34
N TYR A 91 -11.32 -12.98 19.30
CA TYR A 91 -12.49 -12.15 19.04
C TYR A 91 -12.12 -10.85 18.33
N THR A 92 -11.03 -10.20 18.73
CA THR A 92 -10.49 -9.00 18.09
C THR A 92 -10.15 -9.28 16.63
N SER A 93 -9.43 -10.38 16.37
CA SER A 93 -9.06 -10.80 15.02
C SER A 93 -10.30 -11.07 14.16
N LEU A 94 -11.26 -11.82 14.69
CA LEU A 94 -12.51 -12.12 13.99
C LEU A 94 -13.33 -10.85 13.68
N THR A 95 -13.36 -9.90 14.61
CA THR A 95 -14.02 -8.60 14.42
C THR A 95 -13.36 -7.80 13.29
N LEU A 96 -12.02 -7.75 13.23
CA LEU A 96 -11.29 -7.07 12.15
C LEU A 96 -11.61 -7.67 10.79
N TYR A 97 -11.61 -9.00 10.68
CA TYR A 97 -11.96 -9.69 9.44
C TYR A 97 -13.37 -9.33 8.97
N VAL A 98 -14.36 -9.49 9.86
CA VAL A 98 -15.77 -9.26 9.51
C VAL A 98 -16.02 -7.80 9.14
N LEU A 99 -15.50 -6.83 9.90
CA LEU A 99 -15.66 -5.41 9.59
C LEU A 99 -15.07 -5.04 8.22
N TYR A 100 -13.88 -5.53 7.89
CA TYR A 100 -13.26 -5.27 6.59
C TYR A 100 -14.10 -5.87 5.46
N HIS A 101 -14.50 -7.14 5.58
CA HIS A 101 -15.20 -7.87 4.52
C HIS A 101 -16.63 -7.34 4.29
N GLN A 102 -17.35 -6.94 5.34
CA GLN A 102 -18.68 -6.33 5.21
C GLN A 102 -18.67 -5.05 4.37
N HIS A 103 -17.62 -4.24 4.48
CA HIS A 103 -17.50 -2.94 3.78
C HIS A 103 -16.52 -2.95 2.61
N ARG A 104 -15.99 -4.13 2.23
CA ARG A 104 -14.98 -4.28 1.16
C ARG A 104 -15.47 -3.71 -0.17
N ALA A 105 -16.75 -3.94 -0.50
CA ALA A 105 -17.36 -3.41 -1.72
C ALA A 105 -17.43 -1.87 -1.67
N ASP A 106 -17.80 -1.28 -0.53
CA ASP A 106 -17.92 0.17 -0.37
C ASP A 106 -16.55 0.86 -0.45
N PHE A 107 -15.51 0.30 0.17
CA PHE A 107 -14.14 0.78 -0.01
C PHE A 107 -13.73 0.74 -1.49
N SER A 108 -14.12 -0.30 -2.23
CA SER A 108 -13.80 -0.42 -3.66
C SER A 108 -14.51 0.65 -4.50
N LYS A 109 -15.77 0.96 -4.18
CA LYS A 109 -16.52 2.06 -4.82
C LYS A 109 -15.88 3.41 -4.50
N LEU A 110 -15.42 3.60 -3.26
CA LEU A 110 -14.72 4.83 -2.86
C LEU A 110 -13.41 5.04 -3.61
N ILE A 111 -12.61 3.98 -3.80
CA ILE A 111 -11.37 4.02 -4.60
C ILE A 111 -11.68 4.57 -6.00
N LYS A 112 -12.66 3.98 -6.69
CA LYS A 112 -13.08 4.43 -8.03
C LYS A 112 -13.54 5.89 -8.05
N LYS A 113 -14.35 6.28 -7.06
CA LYS A 113 -14.86 7.67 -6.95
C LYS A 113 -13.72 8.68 -6.80
N GLN A 114 -12.71 8.34 -5.99
CA GLN A 114 -11.53 9.20 -5.77
C GLN A 114 -10.55 9.21 -6.95
N GLU A 115 -10.54 8.18 -7.80
CA GLU A 115 -9.78 8.14 -9.04
C GLU A 115 -10.40 8.99 -10.16
N GLN A 116 -11.73 9.05 -10.22
CA GLN A 116 -12.46 9.79 -11.25
C GLN A 116 -12.35 11.31 -11.09
N ASP A 117 -12.22 11.80 -9.87
CA ASP A 117 -12.01 13.22 -9.57
C ASP A 117 -10.87 13.39 -8.55
N ILE A 118 -9.68 13.63 -9.10
CA ILE A 118 -8.43 13.78 -8.34
C ILE A 118 -8.45 15.07 -7.49
N VAL A 119 -9.22 16.09 -7.90
CA VAL A 119 -9.29 17.38 -7.18
C VAL A 119 -10.27 17.27 -6.02
N ALA A 120 -11.37 16.54 -6.18
CA ALA A 120 -12.33 16.34 -5.13
C ALA A 120 -11.80 15.41 -4.02
N ASN A 121 -12.03 15.80 -2.77
CA ASN A 121 -11.90 14.92 -1.61
C ASN A 121 -13.28 14.75 -0.97
N PRO A 122 -14.14 13.87 -1.53
CA PRO A 122 -15.53 13.79 -1.14
C PRO A 122 -15.69 13.21 0.27
N LYS A 123 -16.80 13.59 0.93
CA LYS A 123 -17.24 12.89 2.14
C LYS A 123 -17.54 11.42 1.83
N VAL A 124 -17.28 10.57 2.82
CA VAL A 124 -17.45 9.13 2.74
C VAL A 124 -18.81 8.76 3.31
N GLU A 125 -19.73 8.36 2.44
CA GLU A 125 -21.16 8.20 2.74
C GLU A 125 -21.44 6.98 3.64
N PHE A 126 -20.66 5.90 3.53
CA PHE A 126 -20.90 4.65 4.26
C PHE A 126 -20.20 4.58 5.63
N TYR A 127 -19.54 5.66 6.09
CA TYR A 127 -18.84 5.64 7.37
C TYR A 127 -19.80 5.44 8.55
N ASP A 128 -21.02 5.99 8.49
CA ASP A 128 -22.00 5.82 9.57
C ASP A 128 -22.45 4.36 9.72
N ASP A 129 -22.60 3.63 8.60
CA ASP A 129 -22.88 2.20 8.60
C ASP A 129 -21.70 1.40 9.18
N PHE A 130 -20.48 1.74 8.76
CA PHE A 130 -19.25 1.16 9.34
C PHE A 130 -19.16 1.41 10.84
N LEU A 131 -19.47 2.63 11.30
CA LEU A 131 -19.43 3.01 12.70
C LEU A 131 -20.47 2.22 13.50
N ALA A 132 -21.67 2.01 12.96
CA ALA A 132 -22.71 1.20 13.59
C ALA A 132 -22.25 -0.25 13.78
N ASP A 133 -21.67 -0.86 12.75
CA ASP A 133 -21.11 -2.22 12.82
C ASP A 133 -19.90 -2.28 13.77
N PHE A 134 -19.01 -1.29 13.73
CA PHE A 134 -17.90 -1.18 14.69
C PHE A 134 -18.42 -1.10 16.12
N VAL A 135 -19.41 -0.26 16.41
CA VAL A 135 -19.99 -0.12 17.75
C VAL A 135 -20.62 -1.43 18.20
N LYS A 136 -21.31 -2.15 17.30
CA LYS A 136 -21.93 -3.45 17.56
C LYS A 136 -20.90 -4.51 17.96
N TYR A 137 -19.81 -4.66 17.21
CA TYR A 137 -18.83 -5.73 17.45
C TYR A 137 -17.74 -5.33 18.47
N ALA A 138 -17.39 -4.05 18.60
CA ALA A 138 -16.30 -3.61 19.47
C ALA A 138 -16.67 -3.49 20.96
N ILE A 139 -17.90 -3.86 21.38
CA ILE A 139 -18.40 -3.69 22.75
C ILE A 139 -17.43 -4.29 23.79
N VAL A 140 -16.93 -5.49 23.53
CA VAL A 140 -15.99 -6.17 24.44
C VAL A 140 -14.65 -5.46 24.44
N ILE A 141 -14.12 -5.18 23.26
CA ILE A 141 -12.79 -4.58 23.08
C ILE A 141 -12.75 -3.21 23.77
N LYS A 142 -13.85 -2.44 23.76
CA LYS A 142 -14.00 -1.19 24.51
C LYS A 142 -13.81 -1.35 26.03
N LYS A 143 -14.25 -2.47 26.63
CA LYS A 143 -13.99 -2.77 28.05
C LYS A 143 -12.50 -2.98 28.35
N PHE A 144 -11.73 -3.40 27.35
CA PHE A 144 -10.30 -3.66 27.43
C PHE A 144 -9.48 -2.64 26.63
N LYS A 145 -9.97 -1.40 26.49
CA LYS A 145 -9.33 -0.35 25.66
C LYS A 145 -7.86 -0.10 26.02
N HIS A 146 -7.46 -0.33 27.27
CA HIS A 146 -6.08 -0.21 27.71
C HIS A 146 -5.13 -1.23 27.03
N LEU A 147 -5.62 -2.41 26.65
CA LEU A 147 -4.86 -3.42 25.91
C LEU A 147 -4.81 -3.12 24.40
N TYR A 148 -5.84 -2.46 23.87
CA TYR A 148 -5.99 -2.16 22.44
C TYR A 148 -6.26 -0.67 22.18
N PRO A 149 -5.34 0.24 22.56
CA PRO A 149 -5.56 1.69 22.42
C PRO A 149 -5.68 2.14 20.95
N TRP A 150 -5.08 1.39 20.04
CA TRP A 150 -5.14 1.59 18.59
C TRP A 150 -6.49 1.19 17.98
N PHE A 151 -7.33 0.40 18.67
CA PHE A 151 -8.59 -0.13 18.16
C PHE A 151 -9.71 0.93 18.21
N THR A 152 -9.64 1.91 17.31
CA THR A 152 -10.62 2.99 17.18
C THR A 152 -11.27 2.96 15.80
N ALA A 153 -12.54 3.39 15.71
CA ALA A 153 -13.26 3.43 14.44
C ALA A 153 -12.52 4.20 13.34
N PRO A 154 -12.08 5.47 13.53
CA PRO A 154 -11.40 6.21 12.48
C PRO A 154 -10.07 5.57 12.03
N HIS A 155 -9.30 5.01 12.96
CA HIS A 155 -8.04 4.34 12.62
C HIS A 155 -8.28 3.06 11.83
N LEU A 156 -9.20 2.20 12.27
CA LEU A 156 -9.50 0.95 11.56
C LEU A 156 -10.11 1.23 10.18
N PHE A 157 -10.96 2.25 10.06
CA PHE A 157 -11.52 2.68 8.78
C PHE A 157 -10.41 3.09 7.81
N ALA A 158 -9.45 3.89 8.28
CA ALA A 158 -8.30 4.31 7.49
C ALA A 158 -7.39 3.13 7.09
N LEU A 159 -7.11 2.23 8.02
CA LEU A 159 -6.33 1.02 7.78
C LEU A 159 -6.99 0.10 6.74
N MET A 160 -8.29 -0.14 6.87
CA MET A 160 -9.06 -0.99 5.96
C MET A 160 -9.12 -0.40 4.55
N PHE A 161 -9.29 0.92 4.44
CA PHE A 161 -9.20 1.62 3.16
C PHE A 161 -7.81 1.51 2.54
N GLN A 162 -6.76 1.64 3.35
CA GLN A 162 -5.38 1.47 2.92
C GLN A 162 -5.09 0.04 2.43
N ILE A 163 -5.50 -0.97 3.20
CA ILE A 163 -5.39 -2.41 2.83
C ILE A 163 -6.07 -2.66 1.49
N ARG A 164 -7.27 -2.09 1.28
CA ARG A 164 -7.99 -2.26 0.02
C ARG A 164 -7.25 -1.62 -1.17
N ARG A 165 -6.73 -0.40 -1.00
CA ARG A 165 -5.91 0.28 -2.01
C ARG A 165 -4.63 -0.50 -2.31
N ALA A 166 -3.89 -0.90 -1.28
CA ALA A 166 -2.67 -1.68 -1.41
C ALA A 166 -2.90 -2.97 -2.20
N PHE A 167 -3.98 -3.69 -1.89
CA PHE A 167 -4.34 -4.90 -2.61
C PHE A 167 -4.62 -4.60 -4.09
N ASN A 168 -5.53 -3.67 -4.38
CA ASN A 168 -5.95 -3.35 -5.74
C ASN A 168 -4.76 -2.91 -6.60
N TYR A 169 -3.98 -1.95 -6.13
CA TYR A 169 -2.87 -1.42 -6.90
C TYR A 169 -1.70 -2.38 -7.05
N THR A 170 -1.39 -3.20 -6.03
CA THR A 170 -0.34 -4.22 -6.15
C THR A 170 -0.77 -5.31 -7.15
N PHE A 171 -2.03 -5.73 -7.06
CA PHE A 171 -2.61 -6.75 -7.93
C PHE A 171 -2.72 -6.28 -9.38
N GLU A 172 -3.12 -5.03 -9.61
CA GLU A 172 -3.26 -4.47 -10.95
C GLU A 172 -1.90 -4.11 -11.54
N CYS A 173 -1.03 -3.39 -10.82
CA CYS A 173 0.23 -2.92 -11.39
C CYS A 173 1.21 -4.05 -11.72
N ILE A 174 1.18 -5.17 -10.98
CA ILE A 174 2.14 -6.26 -11.13
C ILE A 174 1.42 -7.50 -11.67
N ILE A 175 1.51 -7.66 -12.98
CA ILE A 175 0.91 -8.79 -13.70
C ILE A 175 1.86 -9.99 -13.73
N GLY A 176 1.29 -11.19 -13.63
CA GLY A 176 2.01 -12.43 -13.87
C GLY A 176 1.75 -13.49 -12.82
N SER A 177 1.68 -14.74 -13.23
CA SER A 177 1.35 -15.89 -12.37
C SER A 177 2.55 -16.74 -11.95
N THR A 178 3.76 -16.36 -12.36
CA THR A 178 5.01 -17.05 -12.03
C THR A 178 5.64 -16.56 -10.73
N ASP A 179 6.65 -17.27 -10.23
CA ASP A 179 7.32 -16.97 -8.95
C ASP A 179 7.85 -15.54 -8.85
N ALA A 180 8.42 -14.99 -9.92
CA ALA A 180 9.03 -13.66 -9.89
C ALA A 180 7.99 -12.54 -9.67
N PRO A 181 6.88 -12.45 -10.43
CA PRO A 181 5.77 -11.54 -10.13
C PRO A 181 5.10 -11.78 -8.77
N ILE A 182 4.97 -13.03 -8.32
CA ILE A 182 4.43 -13.37 -6.99
C ILE A 182 5.29 -12.77 -5.89
N LYS A 183 6.61 -13.02 -5.94
CA LYS A 183 7.57 -12.47 -4.99
C LYS A 183 7.59 -10.95 -5.04
N LEU A 184 7.53 -10.34 -6.23
CA LEU A 184 7.48 -8.89 -6.37
C LEU A 184 6.22 -8.29 -5.71
N ARG A 185 5.03 -8.88 -5.92
CA ARG A 185 3.80 -8.45 -5.22
C ARG A 185 3.94 -8.59 -3.71
N ALA A 186 4.53 -9.70 -3.25
CA ALA A 186 4.76 -9.92 -1.83
C ALA A 186 5.72 -8.89 -1.23
N SER A 187 6.82 -8.55 -1.92
CA SER A 187 7.78 -7.52 -1.49
C SER A 187 7.14 -6.13 -1.46
N VAL A 188 6.30 -5.78 -2.44
CA VAL A 188 5.56 -4.50 -2.43
C VAL A 188 4.59 -4.44 -1.25
N TRP A 189 3.87 -5.52 -0.97
CA TRP A 189 3.00 -5.59 0.20
C TRP A 189 3.79 -5.41 1.51
N GLN A 190 4.96 -6.03 1.62
CA GLN A 190 5.84 -5.90 2.79
C GLN A 190 6.51 -4.53 2.88
N SER A 191 6.77 -3.85 1.76
CA SER A 191 7.22 -2.45 1.76
C SER A 191 6.16 -1.50 2.35
N ILE A 192 4.87 -1.80 2.12
CA ILE A 192 3.76 -1.01 2.64
C ILE A 192 3.50 -1.34 4.13
N PHE A 193 3.45 -2.63 4.47
CA PHE A 193 2.93 -3.12 5.76
C PHE A 193 3.96 -3.81 6.65
N THR A 194 5.22 -3.90 6.24
CA THR A 194 6.28 -4.73 6.85
C THR A 194 5.97 -6.23 6.77
N HIS A 195 6.84 -7.07 7.34
CA HIS A 195 6.58 -8.50 7.51
C HIS A 195 5.57 -8.80 8.64
N ASP A 196 5.25 -7.82 9.48
CA ASP A 196 4.34 -7.97 10.62
C ASP A 196 3.21 -6.93 10.51
N LEU A 197 2.14 -7.31 9.80
CA LEU A 197 0.96 -6.46 9.63
C LEU A 197 0.28 -6.13 10.96
N ALA A 198 0.36 -7.01 11.97
CA ALA A 198 -0.18 -6.75 13.30
C ALA A 198 0.62 -5.65 14.02
N ARG A 199 1.94 -5.58 13.86
CA ARG A 199 2.76 -4.48 14.39
C ARG A 199 2.56 -3.19 13.60
N TYR A 200 2.38 -3.29 12.28
CA TYR A 200 2.03 -2.15 11.43
C TYR A 200 0.75 -1.47 11.91
N GLN A 201 -0.33 -2.25 12.01
CA GLN A 201 -1.64 -1.81 12.49
C GLN A 201 -1.54 -1.11 13.86
N ARG A 202 -0.73 -1.64 14.77
CA ARG A 202 -0.64 -1.11 16.14
C ARG A 202 0.14 0.19 16.26
N SER A 203 1.15 0.42 15.41
CA SER A 203 2.13 1.48 15.66
C SER A 203 2.89 1.98 14.44
N LEU A 204 3.37 1.07 13.56
CA LEU A 204 4.31 1.48 12.50
C LEU A 204 3.65 2.30 11.40
N TYR A 205 2.32 2.27 11.27
CA TYR A 205 1.60 3.06 10.25
C TYR A 205 1.99 4.55 10.26
N THR A 206 2.31 5.10 11.44
CA THR A 206 2.74 6.50 11.60
C THR A 206 4.15 6.78 11.05
N SER A 207 5.06 5.79 11.11
CA SER A 207 6.47 5.94 10.75
C SER A 207 6.80 5.44 9.34
N MET A 208 6.00 4.52 8.78
CA MET A 208 6.13 4.10 7.38
C MET A 208 5.96 5.27 6.39
N GLY A 209 5.36 6.36 6.90
CA GLY A 209 5.44 7.73 6.44
C GLY A 209 6.76 8.14 5.78
N GLU A 210 7.85 7.86 6.49
CA GLU A 210 9.16 8.49 6.31
C GLU A 210 10.23 7.53 5.79
N ILE A 211 9.92 6.23 5.72
CA ILE A 211 10.84 5.21 5.21
C ILE A 211 10.94 5.36 3.69
N ASN A 212 12.15 5.61 3.19
CA ASN A 212 12.40 5.74 1.76
C ASN A 212 12.42 4.36 1.10
N THR A 213 11.87 4.27 -0.11
CA THR A 213 11.91 3.02 -0.89
C THR A 213 12.73 3.25 -2.17
N LEU A 214 13.75 2.42 -2.39
CA LEU A 214 14.54 2.39 -3.61
C LEU A 214 14.11 1.20 -4.47
N ILE A 215 13.76 1.49 -5.72
CA ILE A 215 13.31 0.49 -6.70
C ILE A 215 14.43 0.30 -7.74
N GLY A 216 15.07 -0.85 -7.69
CA GLY A 216 16.11 -1.24 -8.64
C GLY A 216 15.58 -2.13 -9.76
N GLY A 217 16.31 -2.17 -10.86
CA GLY A 217 16.15 -3.16 -11.92
C GLY A 217 16.12 -2.54 -13.32
N PRO A 218 16.15 -3.38 -14.37
CA PRO A 218 16.40 -2.92 -15.74
C PRO A 218 15.39 -1.92 -16.28
N SER A 219 15.74 -1.22 -17.35
CA SER A 219 14.81 -0.30 -18.00
C SER A 219 13.58 -1.05 -18.54
N GLY A 220 12.40 -0.43 -18.42
CA GLY A 220 11.15 -1.01 -18.93
C GLY A 220 10.52 -2.13 -18.09
N THR A 221 11.02 -2.44 -16.90
CA THR A 221 10.47 -3.49 -16.01
C THR A 221 9.29 -3.04 -15.14
N GLY A 222 8.79 -1.81 -15.33
CA GLY A 222 7.61 -1.31 -14.62
C GLY A 222 7.88 -0.67 -13.26
N LYS A 223 9.09 -0.18 -12.99
CA LYS A 223 9.45 0.51 -11.73
C LYS A 223 8.48 1.62 -11.33
N SER A 224 7.99 2.41 -12.29
CA SER A 224 6.98 3.46 -12.05
C SER A 224 5.63 2.90 -11.59
N LEU A 225 5.25 1.71 -12.06
CA LEU A 225 4.04 1.02 -11.60
C LEU A 225 4.20 0.51 -10.16
N ILE A 226 5.39 0.02 -9.80
CA ILE A 226 5.71 -0.36 -8.41
C ILE A 226 5.64 0.86 -7.49
N ALA A 227 6.27 1.98 -7.88
CA ALA A 227 6.20 3.23 -7.13
C ALA A 227 4.75 3.69 -6.95
N LYS A 228 3.94 3.61 -8.02
CA LYS A 228 2.51 3.90 -7.97
C LYS A 228 1.78 3.01 -6.98
N SER A 229 2.04 1.70 -6.95
CA SER A 229 1.38 0.78 -6.01
C SER A 229 1.61 1.18 -4.55
N ILE A 230 2.84 1.58 -4.22
CA ILE A 230 3.20 2.00 -2.85
C ILE A 230 2.59 3.36 -2.53
N ALA A 231 2.69 4.33 -3.45
CA ALA A 231 2.15 5.68 -3.27
C ALA A 231 0.63 5.69 -3.10
N MET A 232 -0.10 4.92 -3.92
CA MET A 232 -1.56 4.82 -3.82
C MET A 232 -2.02 4.09 -2.56
N ALA A 233 -1.11 3.40 -1.87
CA ALA A 233 -1.34 2.65 -0.65
C ALA A 233 -0.83 3.36 0.63
N ARG A 234 -0.54 4.66 0.56
CA ARG A 234 -0.17 5.47 1.75
C ARG A 234 -1.28 5.46 2.79
N TYR A 235 -0.91 5.40 4.07
CA TYR A 235 -1.86 5.60 5.17
C TYR A 235 -2.34 7.05 5.14
N ILE A 236 -3.65 7.25 5.16
CA ILE A 236 -4.28 8.57 5.18
C ILE A 236 -5.26 8.57 6.35
N PRO A 237 -5.09 9.43 7.36
CA PRO A 237 -6.01 9.50 8.47
C PRO A 237 -7.44 9.82 8.02
N PHE A 238 -8.41 9.27 8.75
CA PHE A 238 -9.82 9.57 8.55
C PHE A 238 -10.28 10.60 9.58
N ASP A 239 -10.76 11.74 9.10
CA ASP A 239 -11.40 12.78 9.90
C ASP A 239 -12.86 12.40 10.13
N GLU A 240 -13.11 11.84 11.32
CA GLU A 240 -14.43 11.40 11.74
C GLU A 240 -15.44 12.55 11.77
N ALA A 241 -15.05 13.75 12.20
CA ALA A 241 -15.98 14.87 12.35
C ALA A 241 -16.51 15.36 11.00
N ASN A 242 -15.65 15.40 9.99
CA ASN A 242 -16.02 15.83 8.64
C ASN A 242 -16.42 14.68 7.70
N ARG A 243 -16.31 13.43 8.17
CA ARG A 243 -16.57 12.20 7.41
C ARG A 243 -15.74 12.14 6.13
N LYS A 244 -14.46 12.49 6.19
CA LYS A 244 -13.58 12.54 5.01
C LYS A 244 -12.18 12.05 5.36
N PHE A 245 -11.45 11.57 4.36
CA PHE A 245 -10.01 11.38 4.49
C PHE A 245 -9.31 12.74 4.49
N GLU A 246 -8.15 12.86 5.15
CA GLU A 246 -7.38 14.11 5.14
C GLU A 246 -6.97 14.54 3.72
N GLU A 247 -6.78 13.57 2.82
CA GLU A 247 -6.36 13.81 1.44
C GLU A 247 -6.98 12.76 0.49
N ASN A 248 -7.12 13.11 -0.79
CA ASN A 248 -7.41 12.15 -1.84
C ASN A 248 -6.09 11.45 -2.26
N PHE A 249 -6.03 10.12 -2.10
CA PHE A 249 -4.83 9.36 -2.42
C PHE A 249 -4.42 9.46 -3.90
N SER A 250 -5.36 9.68 -4.82
CA SER A 250 -5.07 9.75 -6.25
C SER A 250 -4.29 11.01 -6.64
N ALA A 251 -4.38 12.08 -5.84
CA ALA A 251 -3.65 13.33 -6.02
C ALA A 251 -2.27 13.33 -5.33
N SER A 252 -2.01 12.33 -4.50
CA SER A 252 -0.95 12.37 -3.49
C SER A 252 0.43 11.92 -4.00
N MET A 253 0.58 11.60 -5.29
CA MET A 253 1.85 11.20 -5.89
C MET A 253 2.35 12.25 -6.89
N HIS A 254 3.57 12.75 -6.68
CA HIS A 254 4.26 13.63 -7.61
C HIS A 254 5.45 12.88 -8.21
N THR A 255 5.57 12.88 -9.53
CA THR A 255 6.62 12.16 -10.24
C THR A 255 7.57 13.14 -10.91
N LEU A 256 8.86 12.91 -10.76
CA LEU A 256 9.91 13.64 -11.44
C LEU A 256 10.88 12.66 -12.10
N ASN A 257 11.02 12.73 -13.42
CA ASN A 257 12.02 11.96 -14.14
C ASN A 257 13.31 12.78 -14.26
N LEU A 258 14.35 12.31 -13.57
CA LEU A 258 15.58 13.05 -13.37
C LEU A 258 16.50 13.06 -14.60
N SER A 259 16.28 12.16 -15.56
CA SER A 259 17.02 12.11 -16.84
C SER A 259 16.54 13.14 -17.88
N SER A 260 15.34 13.71 -17.66
CA SER A 260 14.66 14.53 -18.67
C SER A 260 14.97 16.02 -18.64
N LEU A 261 15.67 16.51 -17.60
CA LEU A 261 15.91 17.93 -17.33
C LEU A 261 17.41 18.27 -17.28
N SER A 262 17.75 19.52 -17.61
CA SER A 262 19.10 20.04 -17.35
C SER A 262 19.34 20.16 -15.83
N LYS A 263 20.61 20.11 -15.38
CA LYS A 263 20.96 20.14 -13.95
C LYS A 263 20.32 21.30 -13.18
N ASN A 264 20.34 22.52 -13.74
CA ASN A 264 19.78 23.69 -13.08
C ASN A 264 18.24 23.64 -13.01
N LEU A 265 17.57 23.13 -14.06
CA LEU A 265 16.12 22.96 -14.05
C LEU A 265 15.71 21.85 -13.08
N LEU A 266 16.48 20.76 -13.03
CA LEU A 266 16.26 19.65 -12.13
C LEU A 266 16.28 20.10 -10.68
N GLU A 267 17.32 20.85 -10.30
CA GLU A 267 17.42 21.40 -8.96
C GLU A 267 16.25 22.35 -8.64
N ALA A 268 15.89 23.22 -9.57
CA ALA A 268 14.77 24.16 -9.42
C ALA A 268 13.41 23.46 -9.29
N GLU A 269 13.16 22.35 -9.99
CA GLU A 269 11.92 21.57 -9.86
C GLU A 269 11.87 20.79 -8.53
N ILE A 270 12.99 20.23 -8.05
CA ILE A 270 13.02 19.49 -6.77
C ILE A 270 12.84 20.45 -5.59
N PHE A 271 13.69 21.48 -5.51
CA PHE A 271 13.82 22.33 -4.31
C PHE A 271 13.03 23.62 -4.40
N GLY A 272 12.64 24.06 -5.61
CA GLY A 272 12.07 25.38 -5.83
C GLY A 272 13.15 26.46 -5.91
N HIS A 273 12.75 27.67 -6.31
CA HIS A 273 13.66 28.80 -6.44
C HIS A 273 12.97 30.13 -6.18
N THR A 274 13.75 31.12 -5.74
CA THR A 274 13.34 32.52 -5.67
C THR A 274 13.62 33.24 -6.99
N LYS A 275 12.95 34.37 -7.19
CA LYS A 275 13.22 35.24 -8.34
C LYS A 275 14.69 35.68 -8.33
N GLY A 276 15.38 35.50 -9.46
CA GLY A 276 16.80 35.86 -9.61
C GLY A 276 17.80 34.82 -9.09
N ALA A 277 17.36 33.64 -8.64
CA ALA A 277 18.26 32.58 -8.15
C ALA A 277 19.24 32.05 -9.21
N PHE A 278 18.88 32.12 -10.49
CA PHE A 278 19.73 31.77 -11.63
C PHE A 278 19.29 32.53 -12.90
N THR A 279 20.10 32.51 -13.95
CA THR A 279 19.76 33.11 -15.25
C THR A 279 18.50 32.47 -15.83
N GLY A 280 17.40 33.23 -15.90
CA GLY A 280 16.08 32.74 -16.33
C GLY A 280 15.06 32.57 -15.21
N ALA A 281 15.43 32.76 -13.94
CA ALA A 281 14.51 32.78 -12.80
C ALA A 281 13.69 34.09 -12.74
N ILE A 282 12.75 34.25 -13.66
CA ILE A 282 11.95 35.48 -13.83
C ILE A 282 10.92 35.65 -12.69
N SER A 283 10.46 34.55 -12.11
CA SER A 283 9.53 34.48 -10.98
C SER A 283 10.04 33.49 -9.94
N GLU A 284 9.48 33.53 -8.73
CA GLU A 284 9.67 32.44 -7.78
C GLU A 284 8.79 31.23 -8.16
N ARG A 285 9.19 30.04 -7.72
CA ARG A 285 8.42 28.80 -7.91
C ARG A 285 8.65 27.84 -6.75
N ILE A 286 7.57 27.21 -6.29
CA ILE A 286 7.63 26.13 -5.29
C ILE A 286 8.19 24.85 -5.93
N GLY A 287 9.02 24.13 -5.20
CA GLY A 287 9.56 22.83 -5.62
C GLY A 287 8.66 21.67 -5.25
N HIS A 288 8.93 20.50 -5.81
CA HIS A 288 8.22 19.26 -5.51
C HIS A 288 8.34 18.83 -4.04
N LEU A 289 9.48 19.11 -3.38
CA LEU A 289 9.64 18.84 -1.94
C LEU A 289 8.68 19.67 -1.09
N GLU A 290 8.39 20.90 -1.50
CA GLU A 290 7.46 21.78 -0.78
C GLU A 290 6.00 21.48 -1.11
N TYR A 291 5.73 21.12 -2.37
CA TYR A 291 4.40 20.81 -2.85
C TYR A 291 3.86 19.48 -2.28
N CYS A 292 4.74 18.53 -1.98
CA CYS A 292 4.36 17.22 -1.47
C CYS A 292 3.79 17.31 -0.05
N SER A 293 2.54 16.87 0.11
CA SER A 293 1.85 16.80 1.39
C SER A 293 2.44 15.74 2.33
N ASN A 294 2.07 15.79 3.60
CA ASN A 294 2.46 14.80 4.62
C ASN A 294 2.06 13.36 4.25
N ASN A 295 0.85 13.19 3.71
CA ASN A 295 0.35 11.88 3.30
C ASN A 295 0.79 11.51 1.87
N GLY A 296 1.38 12.47 1.14
CA GLY A 296 1.86 12.33 -0.22
C GLY A 296 3.19 11.60 -0.38
N THR A 297 3.56 11.45 -1.64
CA THR A 297 4.75 10.74 -2.11
C THR A 297 5.42 11.52 -3.24
N LEU A 298 6.72 11.75 -3.10
CA LEU A 298 7.58 12.21 -4.18
C LEU A 298 8.30 11.00 -4.79
N PHE A 299 8.04 10.73 -6.06
CA PHE A 299 8.68 9.70 -6.84
C PHE A 299 9.76 10.31 -7.75
N LEU A 300 11.01 9.88 -7.53
CA LEU A 300 12.18 10.28 -8.31
C LEU A 300 12.62 9.14 -9.21
N ASP A 301 12.29 9.23 -10.50
CA ASP A 301 12.69 8.24 -11.49
C ASP A 301 14.08 8.55 -12.05
N GLU A 302 14.85 7.51 -12.31
CA GLU A 302 16.26 7.58 -12.72
C GLU A 302 17.18 8.34 -11.74
N ILE A 303 17.08 8.04 -10.44
CA ILE A 303 17.91 8.65 -9.38
C ILE A 303 19.41 8.48 -9.59
N GLY A 304 19.80 7.41 -10.30
CA GLY A 304 21.18 7.12 -10.68
C GLY A 304 21.83 8.16 -11.58
N GLU A 305 21.04 8.96 -12.31
CA GLU A 305 21.51 10.00 -13.24
C GLU A 305 21.80 11.34 -12.54
N THR A 306 21.59 11.43 -11.22
CA THR A 306 21.79 12.68 -10.47
C THR A 306 23.26 13.04 -10.29
N SER A 307 23.56 14.34 -10.39
CA SER A 307 24.89 14.84 -10.06
C SER A 307 25.19 14.74 -8.57
N ASN A 308 26.47 14.68 -8.21
CA ASN A 308 26.93 14.69 -6.82
C ASN A 308 26.37 15.86 -5.99
N ASP A 309 26.22 17.05 -6.59
CA ASP A 309 25.66 18.22 -5.91
C ASP A 309 24.19 18.01 -5.50
N ILE A 310 23.40 17.39 -6.39
CA ILE A 310 21.99 17.07 -6.11
C ILE A 310 21.93 15.96 -5.05
N GLN A 311 22.80 14.94 -5.13
CA GLN A 311 22.86 13.87 -4.14
C GLN A 311 23.17 14.42 -2.73
N VAL A 312 24.07 15.40 -2.60
CA VAL A 312 24.36 16.07 -1.31
C VAL A 312 23.13 16.79 -0.75
N LYS A 313 22.40 17.53 -1.58
CA LYS A 313 21.18 18.25 -1.14
C LYS A 313 20.05 17.30 -0.79
N LEU A 314 19.85 16.25 -1.57
CA LEU A 314 18.88 15.21 -1.27
C LEU A 314 19.26 14.44 0.00
N LEU A 315 20.54 14.14 0.23
CA LEU A 315 21.01 13.54 1.49
C LEU A 315 20.62 14.39 2.71
N HIS A 316 20.80 15.72 2.61
CA HIS A 316 20.37 16.64 3.67
C HIS A 316 18.87 16.53 3.95
N VAL A 317 18.04 16.50 2.90
CA VAL A 317 16.58 16.29 3.01
C VAL A 317 16.27 14.95 3.68
N LEU A 318 16.94 13.88 3.27
CA LEU A 318 16.69 12.54 3.82
C LEU A 318 17.09 12.42 5.30
N GLN A 319 18.07 13.20 5.76
CA GLN A 319 18.55 13.18 7.13
C GLN A 319 17.74 14.10 8.05
N SER A 320 17.58 15.36 7.67
CA SER A 320 16.97 16.40 8.51
C SER A 320 15.49 16.65 8.23
N ARG A 321 14.99 16.16 7.09
CA ARG A 321 13.70 16.56 6.49
C ARG A 321 13.66 18.03 6.11
N GLU A 322 14.79 18.75 6.14
CA GLU A 322 14.88 20.18 5.84
C GLU A 322 15.58 20.48 4.51
N PHE A 323 15.16 21.57 3.88
CA PHE A 323 15.78 22.10 2.66
C PHE A 323 15.60 23.60 2.52
N HIS A 324 16.28 24.16 1.52
CA HIS A 324 16.18 25.55 1.11
C HIS A 324 15.85 25.61 -0.38
N ARG A 325 15.04 26.59 -0.79
CA ARG A 325 14.89 26.91 -2.21
C ARG A 325 16.22 27.47 -2.74
N MET A 326 16.46 27.35 -4.04
CA MET A 326 17.60 28.00 -4.67
C MET A 326 17.49 29.53 -4.49
N GLY A 327 18.58 30.16 -4.06
CA GLY A 327 18.61 31.61 -3.81
C GLY A 327 17.83 32.04 -2.56
N ASP A 328 17.51 31.12 -1.65
CA ASP A 328 16.82 31.39 -0.39
C ASP A 328 17.60 30.85 0.80
N THR A 329 17.39 31.46 1.97
CA THR A 329 17.93 31.01 3.27
C THR A 329 16.84 30.56 4.23
N GLN A 330 15.56 30.69 3.85
CA GLN A 330 14.44 30.18 4.65
C GLN A 330 14.40 28.65 4.62
N THR A 331 14.59 28.05 5.80
CA THR A 331 14.46 26.61 6.02
C THR A 331 13.01 26.17 5.83
N ARG A 332 12.81 25.06 5.11
CA ARG A 332 11.52 24.42 4.83
C ARG A 332 11.62 22.93 5.12
N THR A 333 10.48 22.27 5.35
CA THR A 333 10.43 20.86 5.74
C THR A 333 9.69 20.02 4.70
N PHE A 334 10.27 18.90 4.30
CA PHE A 334 9.63 17.87 3.49
C PHE A 334 8.88 16.88 4.39
N GLN A 335 7.57 16.72 4.16
CA GLN A 335 6.71 15.88 5.01
C GLN A 335 6.33 14.54 4.36
N GLY A 336 6.41 14.43 3.03
CA GLY A 336 5.98 13.23 2.30
C GLY A 336 6.95 12.04 2.35
N LYS A 337 6.58 10.94 1.69
CA LYS A 337 7.46 9.78 1.45
C LYS A 337 8.31 10.02 0.21
N LEU A 338 9.57 9.60 0.23
CA LEU A 338 10.39 9.52 -0.97
C LEU A 338 10.39 8.09 -1.52
N ILE A 339 10.12 7.95 -2.81
CA ILE A 339 10.36 6.73 -3.56
C ILE A 339 11.34 7.09 -4.68
N ALA A 340 12.39 6.30 -4.87
CA ALA A 340 13.33 6.50 -5.96
C ALA A 340 13.41 5.24 -6.82
N ALA A 341 13.67 5.40 -8.11
CA ALA A 341 13.90 4.29 -9.02
C ALA A 341 15.18 4.52 -9.83
N THR A 342 15.88 3.43 -10.17
CA THR A 342 17.02 3.49 -11.06
C THR A 342 17.20 2.21 -11.86
N ASN A 343 17.75 2.35 -13.06
CA ASN A 343 18.16 1.24 -13.91
C ASN A 343 19.67 0.99 -13.92
N ILE A 344 20.47 1.84 -13.27
CA ILE A 344 21.93 1.71 -13.28
C ILE A 344 22.38 0.63 -12.31
N ASP A 345 23.52 0.00 -12.59
CA ASP A 345 24.19 -0.83 -11.60
C ASP A 345 24.74 0.06 -10.48
N LEU A 346 24.08 0.01 -9.32
CA LEU A 346 24.48 0.80 -8.16
C LEU A 346 25.84 0.37 -7.61
N ASN A 347 26.24 -0.89 -7.75
CA ASN A 347 27.55 -1.34 -7.28
C ASN A 347 28.67 -0.71 -8.11
N GLU A 348 28.51 -0.69 -9.44
CA GLU A 348 29.43 -0.03 -10.36
C GLU A 348 29.45 1.49 -10.12
N ALA A 349 28.28 2.12 -10.00
CA ALA A 349 28.18 3.56 -9.78
C ALA A 349 28.78 4.02 -8.44
N LEU A 350 28.67 3.20 -7.39
CA LEU A 350 29.32 3.42 -6.10
C LEU A 350 30.85 3.27 -6.21
N ALA A 351 31.33 2.23 -6.90
CA ALA A 351 32.76 1.97 -7.11
C ALA A 351 33.44 3.10 -7.91
N ASP A 352 32.74 3.65 -8.91
CA ASP A 352 33.21 4.75 -9.74
C ASP A 352 33.11 6.14 -9.09
N GLY A 353 32.49 6.24 -7.91
CA GLY A 353 32.23 7.52 -7.23
C GLY A 353 31.19 8.41 -7.93
N ARG A 354 30.41 7.86 -8.85
CA ARG A 354 29.28 8.55 -9.51
C ARG A 354 28.05 8.62 -8.61
N PHE A 355 27.90 7.64 -7.72
CA PHE A 355 26.88 7.61 -6.69
C PHE A 355 27.56 7.61 -5.32
N ARG A 356 27.10 8.47 -4.41
CA ARG A 356 27.71 8.59 -3.09
C ARG A 356 27.22 7.49 -2.16
N LEU A 357 28.16 6.90 -1.41
CA LEU A 357 27.86 5.82 -0.47
C LEU A 357 26.94 6.25 0.68
N ASP A 358 27.16 7.45 1.23
CA ASP A 358 26.32 8.01 2.30
C ASP A 358 24.89 8.30 1.84
N PHE A 359 24.74 8.81 0.62
CA PHE A 359 23.44 9.00 -0.04
C PHE A 359 22.72 7.66 -0.28
N TYR A 360 23.43 6.66 -0.81
CA TYR A 360 22.89 5.32 -1.01
C TYR A 360 22.31 4.72 0.27
N TYR A 361 23.08 4.68 1.36
CA TYR A 361 22.60 4.06 2.60
C TYR A 361 21.41 4.78 3.21
N ARG A 362 21.29 6.10 3.03
CA ARG A 362 20.14 6.85 3.54
C ARG A 362 18.90 6.70 2.65
N LEU A 363 19.09 6.59 1.34
CA LEU A 363 18.01 6.38 0.37
C LEU A 363 17.47 4.95 0.42
N CYS A 364 18.34 3.96 0.56
CA CYS A 364 18.04 2.52 0.52
C CYS A 364 17.60 1.99 1.91
N SER A 365 16.58 2.60 2.51
CA SER A 365 16.00 2.09 3.77
C SER A 365 15.13 0.85 3.54
N ASP A 366 14.48 0.79 2.37
CA ASP A 366 13.70 -0.32 1.86
C ASP A 366 14.05 -0.49 0.37
N TYR A 367 14.27 -1.72 -0.08
CA TYR A 367 14.73 -2.01 -1.43
C TYR A 367 13.84 -3.04 -2.13
N ILE A 368 13.38 -2.70 -3.33
CA ILE A 368 12.57 -3.57 -4.17
C ILE A 368 13.24 -3.71 -5.53
N GLU A 369 13.50 -4.95 -5.94
CA GLU A 369 14.08 -5.24 -7.24
C GLU A 369 13.02 -5.77 -8.19
N THR A 370 12.89 -5.13 -9.36
CA THR A 370 11.99 -5.61 -10.41
C THR A 370 12.69 -6.67 -11.26
N PRO A 371 12.04 -7.82 -11.53
CA PRO A 371 12.62 -8.87 -12.35
C PRO A 371 12.67 -8.48 -13.84
N GLU A 372 13.62 -9.05 -14.57
CA GLU A 372 13.65 -8.98 -16.02
C GLU A 372 12.48 -9.72 -16.65
N LEU A 373 12.00 -9.22 -17.79
CA LEU A 373 10.98 -9.91 -18.58
C LEU A 373 11.43 -11.32 -18.96
N LYS A 374 12.72 -11.51 -19.28
CA LYS A 374 13.30 -12.82 -19.61
C LYS A 374 13.04 -13.85 -18.49
N THR A 375 13.33 -13.51 -17.24
CA THR A 375 13.11 -14.38 -16.08
C THR A 375 11.63 -14.74 -15.89
N ILE A 376 10.73 -13.80 -16.13
CA ILE A 376 9.27 -14.04 -16.07
C ILE A 376 8.86 -15.05 -17.14
N LEU A 377 9.32 -14.88 -18.37
CA LEU A 377 8.92 -15.68 -19.54
C LEU A 377 9.54 -17.08 -19.57
N GLU A 378 10.78 -17.24 -19.07
CA GLU A 378 11.45 -18.55 -18.97
C GLU A 378 10.71 -19.50 -18.04
N SER A 379 10.03 -18.95 -17.03
CA SER A 379 9.29 -19.74 -16.03
C SER A 379 8.02 -20.38 -16.60
N ARG A 380 7.36 -19.74 -17.58
CA ARG A 380 6.07 -20.22 -18.12
C ARG A 380 5.73 -19.61 -19.48
N LYS A 381 5.59 -20.45 -20.53
CA LYS A 381 5.43 -20.00 -21.94
C LYS A 381 4.10 -19.29 -22.25
N ASP A 382 3.02 -19.62 -21.55
CA ASP A 382 1.71 -18.96 -21.71
C ASP A 382 1.63 -17.61 -20.97
N GLU A 383 2.61 -17.27 -20.14
CA GLU A 383 2.63 -15.99 -19.40
C GLU A 383 2.69 -14.80 -20.35
N LEU A 384 3.43 -14.90 -21.47
CA LEU A 384 3.48 -13.86 -22.48
C LEU A 384 2.08 -13.55 -23.04
N HIS A 385 1.30 -14.60 -23.35
CA HIS A 385 -0.05 -14.45 -23.89
C HIS A 385 -0.97 -13.79 -22.87
N ASN A 386 -0.84 -14.17 -21.59
CA ASN A 386 -1.60 -13.56 -20.51
C ASN A 386 -1.28 -12.06 -20.35
N MET A 387 0.01 -11.72 -20.30
CA MET A 387 0.46 -10.34 -20.16
C MET A 387 0.00 -9.46 -21.34
N ILE A 388 0.18 -9.95 -22.57
CA ILE A 388 -0.30 -9.24 -23.77
C ILE A 388 -1.82 -9.05 -23.71
N GLY A 389 -2.58 -10.09 -23.35
CA GLY A 389 -4.03 -9.98 -23.24
C GLY A 389 -4.47 -8.94 -22.21
N VAL A 390 -3.81 -8.86 -21.06
CA VAL A 390 -4.07 -7.82 -20.05
C VAL A 390 -3.71 -6.42 -20.58
N LEU A 391 -2.58 -6.27 -21.27
CA LEU A 391 -2.14 -4.99 -21.84
C LEU A 391 -3.09 -4.49 -22.94
N ILE A 392 -3.48 -5.37 -23.87
CA ILE A 392 -4.45 -5.04 -24.91
C ILE A 392 -5.74 -4.52 -24.28
N LYS A 393 -6.24 -5.23 -23.25
CA LYS A 393 -7.46 -4.84 -22.54
C LYS A 393 -7.35 -3.46 -21.88
N ARG A 394 -6.20 -3.11 -21.32
CA ARG A 394 -5.94 -1.77 -20.76
C ARG A 394 -5.95 -0.68 -21.82
N ILE A 395 -5.40 -0.98 -23.00
CA ILE A 395 -5.30 -0.01 -24.10
C ILE A 395 -6.66 0.19 -24.77
N THR A 396 -7.39 -0.90 -25.04
CA THR A 396 -8.61 -0.85 -25.86
C THR A 396 -9.85 -0.40 -25.10
N ILE A 397 -9.90 -0.63 -23.79
CA ILE A 397 -11.05 -0.25 -22.95
C ILE A 397 -10.77 1.07 -22.21
N GLY A 398 -9.55 1.63 -22.33
CA GLY A 398 -9.08 2.70 -21.45
C GLY A 398 -8.90 2.19 -20.01
N THR A 399 -8.47 3.05 -19.08
CA THR A 399 -8.48 2.72 -17.64
C THR A 399 -9.87 2.43 -17.08
N ASP A 400 -10.93 2.54 -17.89
CA ASP A 400 -12.24 1.95 -17.64
C ASP A 400 -12.28 0.45 -18.06
N GLY A 401 -11.23 -0.30 -17.72
CA GLY A 401 -11.22 -1.76 -17.88
C GLY A 401 -12.03 -2.46 -16.78
N PRO A 402 -12.66 -3.59 -17.12
CA PRO A 402 -14.09 -3.86 -16.97
C PRO A 402 -14.58 -4.01 -15.53
N ASN A 403 -15.90 -3.99 -15.36
CA ASN A 403 -16.68 -4.63 -14.29
C ASN A 403 -15.98 -5.79 -13.56
N LEU A 404 -15.07 -5.49 -12.62
CA LEU A 404 -14.40 -6.46 -11.74
C LEU A 404 -14.48 -6.06 -10.27
N VAL A 405 -15.45 -5.22 -9.95
CA VAL A 405 -15.78 -4.86 -8.57
C VAL A 405 -17.26 -5.16 -8.37
N ASP A 406 -17.57 -6.44 -8.32
CA ASP A 406 -18.76 -7.01 -7.67
C ASP A 406 -18.48 -8.49 -7.43
N TYR A 407 -17.46 -8.81 -6.61
CA TYR A 407 -17.29 -10.10 -5.92
C TYR A 407 -16.49 -9.89 -4.61
#